data_AF-A0A645F3W8-F1
#
_entry.id   AF-A0A645F3W8-F1
#
_cell.length_a   1.000
_cell.length_b   1.000
_cell.length_c   1.000
_cell.angle_alpha   90.00
_cell.angle_beta   90.00
_cell.angle_gamma   90.00
#
_symmetry.space_group_name_H-M   'P 1'
#
loop_
_entity.id
_entity.type
_entity.pdbx_description
1 polymer ?
#
loop_
_entity_poly.entity_id
_entity_poly.type
_entity_poly.pdbx_seq_one_letter_code
_entity_poly.pdbx_strand_id
1 'polypeptide(L)'
;MTIAQVGMARRTGDNRGQKGYQVFTCLASGAVNLSDPNTWDWQDQGDIPFDSNRDGIQIQPLSKFPQARYVKVYIADKYRGSNNFAMVGDFSVYIFKD
;
A
#
# COMPACT_ATOMS: atom_id res chain seq x y z
N MET A 1 7.46 8.76 12.35
CA MET A 1 7.67 9.31 11.00
C MET A 1 6.32 9.59 10.39
N THR A 2 6.13 10.77 9.79
CA THR A 2 4.88 11.15 9.13
C THR A 2 4.96 10.72 7.66
N ILE A 3 4.08 9.83 7.23
CA ILE A 3 4.04 9.33 5.85
C ILE A 3 3.29 10.34 4.98
N ALA A 4 3.93 10.78 3.90
CA ALA A 4 3.37 11.70 2.92
C ALA A 4 2.68 10.96 1.77
N GLN A 5 3.35 9.96 1.21
CA GLN A 5 2.93 9.30 -0.03
C GLN A 5 3.31 7.83 -0.01
N VAL A 6 2.61 7.05 -0.83
CA VAL A 6 2.98 5.67 -1.19
C VAL A 6 3.15 5.58 -2.70
N GLY A 7 4.02 4.68 -3.15
CA GLY A 7 4.19 4.39 -4.56
C GLY A 7 4.16 2.89 -4.80
N MET A 8 3.51 2.46 -5.88
CA MET A 8 3.56 1.08 -6.33
C MET A 8 3.95 1.03 -7.80
N ALA A 9 4.79 0.07 -8.16
CA ALA A 9 5.06 -0.28 -9.55
C ALA A 9 4.57 -1.71 -9.81
N ARG A 10 4.06 -1.97 -11.02
CA ARG A 10 3.83 -3.34 -11.50
C ARG A 10 5.16 -3.97 -11.90
N ARG A 11 5.14 -5.29 -12.12
CA ARG A 11 6.20 -5.95 -12.89
C ARG A 11 6.26 -5.33 -14.29
N THR A 12 7.39 -4.77 -14.66
CA THR A 12 7.59 -4.10 -15.97
C THR A 12 7.19 -5.03 -17.12
N GLY A 13 6.41 -4.50 -18.06
CA GLY A 13 5.90 -5.28 -19.21
C GLY A 13 4.76 -6.29 -18.93
N ASP A 14 4.32 -6.50 -17.68
CA ASP A 14 3.17 -7.34 -17.33
C ASP A 14 2.01 -6.53 -16.72
N ASN A 15 0.87 -6.45 -17.42
CA ASN A 15 -0.31 -5.66 -17.03
C ASN A 15 -1.45 -6.47 -16.39
N ARG A 16 -1.21 -7.75 -16.10
CA ARG A 16 -2.25 -8.68 -15.61
C ARG A 16 -2.58 -8.52 -14.11
N GLY A 17 -1.93 -7.57 -13.43
CA GLY A 17 -2.10 -7.31 -12.00
C GLY A 17 -3.38 -6.56 -11.62
N GLN A 18 -3.44 -6.15 -10.35
CA GLN A 18 -4.53 -5.40 -9.72
C GLN A 18 -4.79 -4.02 -10.35
N LYS A 19 -5.98 -3.46 -10.11
CA LYS A 19 -6.39 -2.08 -10.50
C LYS A 19 -6.42 -1.08 -9.33
N GLY A 20 -5.92 -1.49 -8.18
CA GLY A 20 -5.90 -0.71 -6.96
C GLY A 20 -5.37 -1.52 -5.78
N TYR A 21 -5.27 -0.88 -4.63
CA TYR A 21 -4.91 -1.51 -3.36
C TYR A 21 -5.38 -0.63 -2.21
N GLN A 22 -5.51 -1.21 -1.02
CA GLN A 22 -5.79 -0.47 0.21
C GLN A 22 -4.52 -0.32 1.03
N VAL A 23 -4.36 0.82 1.69
CA VAL A 23 -3.24 1.04 2.62
C VAL A 23 -3.76 1.15 4.03
N PHE A 24 -3.11 0.45 4.95
CA PHE A 24 -3.28 0.61 6.38
C PHE A 24 -1.96 0.95 7.03
N THR A 25 -2.01 1.67 8.13
CA THR A 25 -0.81 2.06 8.89
C THR A 25 -1.00 1.78 10.37
N CYS A 26 0.10 1.49 11.06
CA CYS A 26 0.10 1.24 12.49
C CYS A 26 1.30 1.91 13.17
N LEU A 27 1.06 2.51 14.33
CA LEU A 27 2.10 3.01 15.23
C LEU A 27 2.83 1.85 15.90
N ALA A 28 4.05 2.09 16.38
CA ALA A 28 4.79 1.06 17.11
C ALA A 28 4.05 0.56 18.35
N SER A 29 3.36 1.45 19.07
CA SER A 29 2.55 1.11 20.26
C SER A 29 1.31 0.26 19.95
N GLY A 30 0.80 0.30 18.72
CA GLY A 30 -0.34 -0.51 18.27
C GLY A 30 0.06 -1.89 17.74
N ALA A 31 1.36 -2.14 17.56
CA ALA A 31 1.91 -3.40 17.08
C ALA A 31 2.24 -4.31 18.27
N VAL A 32 1.20 -4.92 18.85
CA VAL A 32 1.30 -5.67 20.10
C VAL A 32 1.80 -7.11 19.90
N ASN A 33 1.00 -8.00 19.33
CA ASN A 33 1.36 -9.40 19.13
C ASN A 33 2.17 -9.54 17.83
N LEU A 34 3.49 -9.43 17.94
CA LEU A 34 4.37 -9.36 16.77
C LEU A 34 4.36 -10.62 15.89
N SER A 35 3.89 -11.77 16.40
CA SER A 35 3.73 -12.99 15.60
C SER A 35 2.40 -13.04 14.83
N ASP A 36 1.43 -12.22 15.19
CA ASP A 36 0.16 -12.09 14.46
C ASP A 36 -0.19 -10.62 14.17
N PRO A 37 0.28 -10.11 13.02
CA PRO A 37 -0.04 -8.76 12.56
C PRO A 37 -1.53 -8.51 12.30
N ASN A 38 -2.43 -9.48 12.38
CA ASN A 38 -3.87 -9.22 12.24
C ASN A 38 -4.48 -8.63 13.51
N THR A 39 -3.81 -8.78 14.65
CA THR A 39 -4.26 -8.24 15.95
C THR A 39 -3.85 -6.80 16.20
N TRP A 40 -3.01 -6.21 15.34
CA TRP A 40 -2.49 -4.86 15.55
C TRP A 40 -3.56 -3.81 15.27
N ASP A 41 -3.38 -2.63 15.84
CA ASP A 41 -4.27 -1.48 15.67
C ASP A 41 -4.05 -0.78 14.31
N TRP A 42 -4.57 -1.38 13.25
CA TRP A 42 -4.45 -0.88 11.88
C TRP A 42 -5.43 0.26 11.61
N GLN A 43 -4.88 1.40 11.20
CA GLN A 43 -5.64 2.56 10.77
C GLN A 43 -5.76 2.55 9.24
N ASP A 44 -6.98 2.52 8.74
CA ASP A 44 -7.28 2.56 7.30
C ASP A 44 -6.97 3.93 6.69
N GLN A 45 -6.12 3.93 5.66
CA GLN A 45 -5.73 5.12 4.90
C GLN A 45 -6.46 5.23 3.55
N GLY A 46 -7.32 4.27 3.23
CA GLY A 46 -8.21 4.28 2.08
C GLY A 46 -7.69 3.50 0.87
N ASP A 47 -8.56 3.46 -0.14
CA ASP A 47 -8.31 2.90 -1.46
C ASP A 47 -7.35 3.79 -2.27
N ILE A 48 -6.32 3.18 -2.84
CA ILE A 48 -5.37 3.80 -3.74
C ILE A 48 -5.60 3.27 -5.16
N PRO A 49 -5.87 4.13 -6.15
CA PRO A 49 -6.01 3.71 -7.53
C PRO A 49 -4.66 3.27 -8.09
N PHE A 50 -4.68 2.24 -8.93
CA PHE A 50 -3.47 1.74 -9.60
C PHE A 50 -3.81 1.32 -11.04
N ASP A 51 -3.08 1.83 -12.02
CA ASP A 51 -3.28 1.46 -13.41
C ASP A 51 -2.27 0.41 -13.84
N SER A 52 -2.72 -0.83 -14.01
CA SER A 52 -1.85 -1.94 -14.42
C SER A 52 -1.30 -1.79 -15.84
N ASN A 53 -1.75 -0.82 -16.65
CA ASN A 53 -1.21 -0.60 -18.00
C ASN A 53 0.02 0.33 -18.01
N ARG A 54 0.31 1.01 -16.90
CA ARG A 54 1.43 1.97 -16.82
C ARG A 54 2.65 1.34 -16.19
N ASP A 55 3.77 1.36 -16.92
CA ASP A 55 5.09 1.05 -16.35
C ASP A 55 5.54 2.17 -15.41
N GLY A 56 6.51 1.86 -14.54
CA GLY A 56 7.06 2.79 -13.57
C GLY A 56 6.23 2.92 -12.29
N ILE A 57 6.78 3.65 -11.33
CA ILE A 57 6.15 3.86 -10.03
C ILE A 57 4.99 4.87 -10.14
N GLN A 58 3.84 4.49 -9.59
CA GLN A 58 2.66 5.33 -9.49
C GLN A 58 2.55 5.83 -8.05
N ILE A 59 2.87 7.11 -7.84
CA ILE A 59 2.91 7.74 -6.51
C ILE A 59 1.57 8.40 -6.22
N GLN A 60 1.03 8.14 -5.02
CA GLN A 60 -0.23 8.70 -4.54
C GLN A 60 -0.06 9.26 -3.12
N PRO A 61 -0.59 10.46 -2.83
CA PRO A 61 -0.58 11.00 -1.48
C PRO A 61 -1.51 10.20 -0.56
N LEU A 62 -1.13 10.08 0.73
CA LEU A 62 -2.05 9.61 1.75
C LEU A 62 -2.83 10.81 2.31
N SER A 63 -4.15 10.73 2.31
CA SER A 63 -5.02 11.85 2.69
C SER A 63 -4.92 12.26 4.17
N LYS A 64 -4.54 11.33 5.05
CA LYS A 64 -4.48 11.54 6.51
C LYS A 64 -3.07 11.85 7.04
N PHE A 65 -2.05 11.83 6.17
CA PHE A 65 -0.64 12.00 6.55
C PHE A 65 -0.25 11.29 7.86
N PRO A 66 -0.48 9.96 7.96
CA PRO A 66 -0.40 9.27 9.24
C PRO A 66 1.04 9.24 9.79
N GLN A 67 1.16 9.37 11.11
CA GLN A 67 2.36 8.90 11.80
C GLN A 67 2.31 7.38 11.91
N ALA A 68 3.36 6.70 11.47
CA ALA A 68 3.38 5.23 11.49
C ALA A 68 4.80 4.66 11.55
N ARG A 69 4.87 3.40 12.03
CA ARG A 69 6.07 2.55 11.95
C ARG A 69 5.85 1.39 10.98
N TYR A 70 4.61 0.93 10.84
CA TYR A 70 4.24 -0.20 10.01
C TYR A 70 3.23 0.22 8.95
N VAL A 71 3.36 -0.38 7.77
CA VAL A 71 2.46 -0.20 6.64
C VAL A 71 2.00 -1.59 6.20
N LYS A 72 0.70 -1.74 5.98
CA LYS A 72 0.09 -2.94 5.39
C LYS A 72 -0.54 -2.52 4.07
N VAL A 73 -0.20 -3.25 3.01
CA VAL A 73 -0.83 -3.14 1.69
C VAL A 73 -1.76 -4.33 1.53
N TYR A 74 -3.02 -4.05 1.23
CA TYR A 74 -4.04 -5.09 1.08
C TYR A 74 -4.65 -5.04 -0.33
N ILE A 75 -4.58 -6.16 -1.03
CA ILE A 75 -5.08 -6.31 -2.39
C ILE A 75 -6.24 -7.31 -2.37
N ALA A 76 -7.42 -6.82 -2.02
CA ALA A 76 -8.67 -7.57 -2.03
C ALA A 76 -9.24 -7.80 -3.45
N ASP A 77 -10.24 -8.69 -3.54
CA ASP A 77 -10.96 -9.02 -4.77
C ASP A 77 -11.58 -7.82 -5.49
N LYS A 78 -11.99 -6.76 -4.77
CA LYS A 78 -12.49 -5.52 -5.39
C LYS A 78 -11.45 -4.84 -6.30
N TYR A 79 -10.17 -5.09 -6.07
CA TYR A 79 -9.06 -4.58 -6.88
C TYR A 79 -8.56 -5.56 -7.93
N ARG A 80 -9.22 -6.70 -8.13
CA ARG A 80 -8.84 -7.66 -9.15
C ARG A 80 -8.82 -6.99 -10.53
N GLY A 81 -7.73 -7.20 -11.25
CA GLY A 81 -7.60 -6.84 -12.65
C GLY A 81 -8.01 -8.00 -13.56
N SER A 82 -7.24 -8.24 -14.62
CA SER A 82 -7.56 -9.27 -15.62
C SER A 82 -7.16 -10.70 -15.23
N ASN A 83 -6.50 -10.91 -14.08
CA ASN A 83 -6.03 -12.21 -13.63
C ASN A 83 -6.26 -12.43 -12.12
N ASN A 84 -5.97 -13.65 -11.64
CA ASN A 84 -6.21 -14.11 -10.26
C ASN A 84 -5.03 -13.90 -9.31
N PHE A 85 -3.99 -13.19 -9.74
CA PHE A 85 -2.79 -12.92 -8.94
C PHE A 85 -2.57 -11.42 -8.82
N ALA A 86 -2.14 -10.97 -7.64
CA ALA A 86 -1.57 -9.63 -7.48
C ALA A 86 -0.11 -9.65 -7.93
N MET A 87 0.34 -8.58 -8.57
CA MET A 87 1.71 -8.43 -9.04
C MET A 87 2.26 -7.09 -8.55
N VAL A 88 3.23 -7.14 -7.66
CA VAL A 88 3.93 -5.98 -7.12
C VAL A 88 5.39 -6.09 -7.55
N GLY A 89 5.85 -5.14 -8.36
CA GLY A 89 7.27 -5.01 -8.72
C GLY A 89 8.02 -4.28 -7.61
N ASP A 90 7.50 -3.11 -7.23
CA ASP A 90 8.03 -2.28 -6.15
C ASP A 90 6.91 -1.69 -5.31
N PHE A 91 7.20 -1.48 -4.02
CA PHE A 91 6.40 -0.65 -3.14
C PHE A 91 7.32 0.30 -2.38
N SER A 92 7.02 1.60 -2.42
CA SER A 92 7.80 2.65 -1.77
C SER A 92 6.93 3.48 -0.83
N VAL A 93 7.52 3.93 0.26
CA VAL A 93 6.89 4.80 1.25
C VAL A 93 7.71 6.06 1.35
N TYR A 94 7.07 7.21 1.19
CA TYR A 94 7.71 8.53 1.24
C TYR A 94 7.24 9.25 2.49
N ILE A 95 8.17 9.86 3.21
CA ILE A 95 7.91 10.62 4.44
C ILE A 95 8.13 12.11 4.19
N PHE A 96 7.49 12.95 5.00
CA PHE A 96 7.97 14.32 5.12
C PHE A 96 9.38 14.30 5.72
N LYS A 97 10.30 15.03 5.10
CA LYS A 97 11.62 15.27 5.66
C LYS A 97 11.48 16.46 6.59
N ASP A 98 11.74 16.24 7.87
CA ASP A 98 11.88 17.30 8.87
C ASP A 98 13.03 18.24 8.51
#